data_AF-A0A2A6HPC3-F1
#
_entry.id   AF-A0A2A6HPC3-F1
#
_cell.length_a   1.000
_cell.length_b   1.000
_cell.length_c   1.000
_cell.angle_alpha   90.00
_cell.angle_beta   90.00
_cell.angle_gamma   90.00
#
_symmetry.space_group_name_H-M   'P 1'
#
loop_
_entity.id
_entity.type
_entity.pdbx_description
1 polymer ?
#
loop_
_entity_poly.entity_id
_entity_poly.type
_entity_poly.pdbx_seq_one_letter_code
_entity_poly.pdbx_strand_id
1 'polypeptide(L)'
;MVATRRANPAPLRFRDSKKGEEMPENLIIRGLTEQDAKLYAKLYRDIGADTKIVTMDGAYAVIVTYPSDWTEPEWEGGGEEEQPEVAEQPIETAANGMPSDPAQTQVPFASFSGSYSQFYWPTITAAANALVVSQRTTGGQIIGREGRRFLADRSNGKRYHVGVDLFCSDGEEVVACANGKVVAFFKFYKTSTGEQSYALLIDHGDLVINYGEVKADSPTRYGWSIGDNVTAGQKIARVSSTNMIHFEAYRAGTTANSRWMQNEPNPPASLRDPTQFLVKLAVSGKRLTPGGVSTQHEIAFTDPLPGSASWHKRFSGQRWRYDSRGVYTDAGGAEPLRSPGEPVTCREILRIYGGDIFTYASKHKVNPALIIMTIATESAFAMEDGFTGPRTFRWEAHVENNDVAPPFSGSYSAGPMQCLATTVRYMLREYRTKFDLGAYDESVASAISTKPNPPLATHPLYDAPASIELGTAEIRMRWATTRDDPILVAAAYNAGGIYESTHSPWGMRAYDNHLNRAAAWYGDACAVLAEIGVI
;
A
#
# COMPACT_ATOMS: atom_id res chain seq x y z
N MET A 1 -20.65 32.48 -61.20
CA MET A 1 -20.90 31.84 -59.91
C MET A 1 -19.99 30.62 -59.81
N VAL A 2 -18.88 30.76 -59.09
CA VAL A 2 -17.82 29.74 -58.97
C VAL A 2 -17.87 29.23 -57.53
N ALA A 3 -18.20 27.97 -57.34
CA ALA A 3 -18.07 27.27 -56.06
C ALA A 3 -16.71 26.57 -56.05
N THR A 4 -15.78 27.09 -55.26
CA THR A 4 -14.43 26.58 -55.09
C THR A 4 -14.43 25.37 -54.16
N ARG A 5 -14.09 24.20 -54.71
CA ARG A 5 -13.48 23.09 -53.95
C ARG A 5 -12.13 23.56 -53.40
N ARG A 6 -11.85 23.34 -52.11
CA ARG A 6 -10.47 23.30 -51.61
C ARG A 6 -10.23 21.96 -50.90
N ALA A 7 -9.07 21.41 -51.23
CA ALA A 7 -8.64 20.05 -50.98
C ALA A 7 -8.26 19.79 -49.51
N ASN A 8 -8.42 18.54 -49.08
CA ASN A 8 -7.88 18.02 -47.83
C ASN A 8 -6.35 18.21 -47.78
N PRO A 9 -5.77 18.68 -46.65
CA PRO A 9 -4.34 18.55 -46.43
C PRO A 9 -4.04 17.09 -46.06
N ALA A 10 -3.17 16.45 -46.85
CA ALA A 10 -2.65 15.13 -46.55
C ALA A 10 -1.85 15.12 -45.24
N PRO A 11 -1.80 14.00 -44.49
CA PRO A 11 -0.98 13.89 -43.30
C PRO A 11 0.51 14.04 -43.64
N LEU A 12 1.22 14.84 -42.83
CA LEU A 12 2.67 14.99 -42.86
C LEU A 12 3.33 13.61 -42.69
N ARG A 13 3.88 13.08 -43.80
CA ARG A 13 4.89 12.02 -43.74
C ARG A 13 6.20 12.68 -43.31
N PHE A 14 6.71 12.32 -42.14
CA PHE A 14 8.12 12.55 -41.86
C PHE A 14 8.93 11.66 -42.80
N ARG A 15 9.68 12.28 -43.71
CA ARG A 15 10.77 11.63 -44.44
C ARG A 15 11.85 11.31 -43.40
N ASP A 16 12.36 10.09 -43.42
CA ASP A 16 13.64 9.77 -42.79
C ASP A 16 14.72 10.68 -43.40
N SER A 17 15.18 11.66 -42.65
CA SER A 17 16.35 12.45 -43.01
C SER A 17 17.59 11.58 -42.82
N LYS A 18 18.20 11.16 -43.92
CA LYS A 18 19.55 10.61 -43.93
C LYS A 18 20.50 11.65 -43.30
N LYS A 19 21.45 11.19 -42.49
CA LYS A 19 22.57 11.99 -41.98
C LYS A 19 23.17 12.84 -43.11
N GLY A 20 23.11 14.16 -42.98
CA GLY A 20 23.85 15.10 -43.84
C GLY A 20 23.08 16.25 -44.50
N GLU A 21 21.85 16.57 -44.11
CA GLU A 21 21.21 17.83 -44.55
C GLU A 21 21.46 18.96 -43.53
N GLU A 22 22.02 20.08 -44.00
CA GLU A 22 22.23 21.31 -43.23
C GLU A 22 20.91 21.82 -42.63
N MET A 23 20.92 22.16 -41.34
CA MET A 23 19.75 22.73 -40.66
C MET A 23 19.38 24.08 -41.26
N PRO A 24 18.08 24.39 -41.47
CA PRO A 24 17.68 25.69 -42.01
C PRO A 24 18.04 26.82 -41.04
N GLU A 25 18.62 27.89 -41.58
CA GLU A 25 19.21 29.05 -40.87
C GLU A 25 18.30 29.75 -39.84
N ASN A 26 16.98 29.51 -39.87
CA ASN A 26 16.01 30.15 -38.97
C ASN A 26 14.82 29.24 -38.63
N LEU A 27 14.51 29.08 -37.34
CA LEU A 27 13.31 28.43 -36.82
C LEU A 27 12.20 29.48 -36.64
N ILE A 28 11.00 29.27 -37.20
CA ILE A 28 9.87 30.21 -37.08
C ILE A 28 8.69 29.56 -36.35
N ILE A 29 8.36 30.08 -35.17
CA ILE A 29 7.24 29.64 -34.33
C ILE A 29 6.08 30.62 -34.52
N ARG A 30 4.93 30.16 -35.02
CA ARG A 30 3.80 31.03 -35.43
C ARG A 30 2.54 30.80 -34.60
N GLY A 31 1.57 31.70 -34.73
CA GLY A 31 0.23 31.57 -34.14
C GLY A 31 0.19 31.86 -32.64
N LEU A 32 1.16 32.63 -32.15
CA LEU A 32 1.34 32.92 -30.74
C LEU A 32 0.52 34.13 -30.31
N THR A 33 0.12 34.14 -29.04
CA THR A 33 -0.27 35.37 -28.37
C THR A 33 0.98 36.25 -28.14
N GLU A 34 0.79 37.54 -27.86
CA GLU A 34 1.92 38.43 -27.58
C GLU A 34 2.75 37.95 -26.38
N GLN A 35 2.10 37.39 -25.36
CA GLN A 35 2.74 36.91 -24.15
C GLN A 35 3.54 35.62 -24.39
N ASP A 36 2.99 34.69 -25.18
CA ASP A 36 3.71 33.47 -25.58
C ASP A 36 4.91 33.79 -26.46
N ALA A 37 4.77 34.75 -27.39
CA ALA A 37 5.88 35.19 -28.22
C ALA A 37 7.04 35.78 -27.39
N LYS A 38 6.74 36.51 -26.31
CA LYS A 38 7.75 37.00 -25.36
C LYS A 38 8.42 35.87 -24.58
N LEU A 39 7.64 34.86 -24.16
CA LEU A 39 8.15 33.69 -23.44
C LEU A 39 9.08 32.84 -24.31
N TYR A 40 8.65 32.50 -25.53
CA TYR A 40 9.47 31.73 -26.47
C TYR A 40 10.73 32.50 -26.87
N ALA A 41 10.61 33.80 -27.17
CA ALA A 41 11.79 34.63 -27.46
C ALA A 41 12.78 34.65 -26.28
N LYS A 42 12.31 34.65 -25.03
CA LYS A 42 13.19 34.54 -23.87
C LYS A 42 13.84 33.16 -23.77
N LEU A 43 13.07 32.08 -23.88
CA LEU A 43 13.58 30.70 -23.80
C LEU A 43 14.72 30.43 -24.79
N TYR A 44 14.56 30.89 -26.03
CA TYR A 44 15.57 30.67 -27.07
C TYR A 44 16.80 31.59 -26.91
N ARG A 45 16.63 32.82 -26.39
CA ARG A 45 17.78 33.65 -25.97
C ARG A 45 18.57 33.04 -24.83
N ASP A 46 17.89 32.42 -23.87
CA ASP A 46 18.52 31.79 -22.71
C ASP A 46 19.43 30.61 -23.11
N ILE A 47 19.27 30.05 -24.33
CA ILE A 47 20.16 29.02 -24.90
C ILE A 47 21.09 29.55 -26.00
N GLY A 48 21.26 30.87 -26.08
CA GLY A 48 22.22 31.51 -26.98
C GLY A 48 21.74 31.73 -28.41
N ALA A 49 20.44 31.60 -28.69
CA ALA A 49 19.88 31.94 -30.00
C ALA A 49 19.42 33.40 -30.06
N ASP A 50 19.57 34.04 -31.22
CA ASP A 50 18.95 35.33 -31.50
C ASP A 50 17.47 35.15 -31.79
N THR A 51 16.63 36.05 -31.27
CA THR A 51 15.18 35.93 -31.43
C THR A 51 14.55 37.25 -31.85
N LYS A 52 13.61 37.20 -32.79
CA LYS A 52 12.81 38.35 -33.24
C LYS A 52 11.34 38.00 -33.21
N ILE A 53 10.57 38.79 -32.45
CA ILE A 53 9.10 38.71 -32.45
C ILE A 53 8.58 39.54 -33.62
N VAL A 54 7.73 38.94 -34.45
CA VAL A 54 7.06 39.60 -35.58
C VAL A 54 5.56 39.32 -35.54
N THR A 55 4.78 40.13 -36.25
CA THR A 55 3.36 39.86 -36.46
C THR A 55 3.18 39.28 -37.87
N MET A 56 2.55 38.12 -37.96
CA MET A 56 2.26 37.43 -39.23
C MET A 56 0.84 36.86 -39.17
N ASP A 57 0.07 37.06 -40.26
CA ASP A 57 -1.28 36.50 -40.42
C ASP A 57 -2.25 36.80 -39.25
N GLY A 58 -2.11 37.98 -38.63
CA GLY A 58 -2.96 38.42 -37.52
C GLY A 58 -2.59 37.86 -36.14
N ALA A 59 -1.48 37.13 -36.01
CA ALA A 59 -0.94 36.61 -34.75
C ALA A 59 0.56 36.93 -34.59
N TYR A 60 1.11 36.68 -33.41
CA TYR A 60 2.56 36.84 -33.18
C TYR A 60 3.33 35.58 -33.61
N ALA A 61 4.56 35.77 -34.03
CA ALA A 61 5.51 34.71 -34.33
C ALA A 61 6.89 35.06 -33.77
N VAL A 62 7.67 34.05 -33.40
CA VAL A 62 9.08 34.18 -33.01
C VAL A 62 9.95 33.56 -34.09
N ILE A 63 10.82 34.37 -34.68
CA ILE A 63 11.91 33.90 -35.54
C ILE A 63 13.12 33.71 -34.63
N VAL A 64 13.70 32.51 -34.65
CA VAL A 64 14.88 32.10 -33.89
C VAL A 64 16.01 31.86 -34.89
N THR A 65 17.11 32.59 -34.73
CA THR A 65 18.32 32.48 -35.54
C THR A 65 19.43 31.98 -34.64
N TYR A 66 20.11 30.93 -35.03
CA TYR A 66 21.27 30.44 -34.27
C TYR A 66 22.53 31.10 -34.83
N PRO A 67 23.43 31.64 -33.97
CA PRO A 67 24.75 32.08 -34.41
C PRO A 67 25.48 30.97 -35.18
N SER A 68 26.30 31.33 -36.17
CA SER A 68 27.02 30.34 -36.99
C SER A 68 28.04 29.50 -36.20
N ASP A 69 28.44 29.98 -35.02
CA ASP A 69 29.31 29.30 -34.06
C ASP A 69 28.53 28.62 -32.92
N TRP A 70 27.20 28.60 -32.99
CA TRP A 70 26.37 27.91 -32.02
C TRP A 70 26.59 26.39 -32.14
N THR A 71 27.08 25.80 -31.06
CA THR A 71 27.22 24.36 -30.90
C THR A 71 26.12 23.87 -29.96
N GLU A 72 25.51 22.73 -30.28
CA GLU A 72 24.53 22.11 -29.40
C GLU A 72 25.21 21.83 -28.05
N PRO A 73 24.68 22.33 -26.91
CA PRO A 73 25.36 22.20 -25.64
C PRO A 73 25.56 20.71 -25.31
N GLU A 74 26.82 20.32 -25.09
CA GLU A 74 27.17 18.96 -24.68
C GLU A 74 26.46 18.63 -23.37
N TRP A 75 25.45 17.77 -23.47
CA TRP A 75 24.76 17.20 -22.33
C TRP A 75 25.43 15.87 -21.98
N GLU A 76 26.16 15.85 -20.86
CA GLU A 76 26.61 14.60 -20.24
C GLU A 76 25.37 13.81 -19.79
N GLY A 77 25.16 12.67 -20.46
CA GLY A 77 24.04 11.77 -20.23
C GLY A 77 24.01 11.30 -18.78
N GLY A 78 22.94 11.65 -18.05
CA GLY A 78 22.53 10.96 -16.84
C GLY A 78 21.92 9.61 -17.22
N GLY A 79 22.76 8.68 -17.65
CA GLY A 79 22.43 7.26 -17.64
C GLY A 79 22.25 6.80 -16.20
N GLU A 80 21.23 6.00 -15.95
CA GLU A 80 21.15 5.21 -14.73
C GLU A 80 22.40 4.34 -14.65
N GLU A 81 23.29 4.63 -13.71
CA GLU A 81 24.25 3.63 -13.26
C GLU A 81 23.45 2.60 -12.46
N GLU A 82 23.34 1.38 -13.01
CA GLU A 82 23.10 0.18 -12.23
C GLU A 82 24.16 0.11 -11.13
N GLN A 83 23.81 0.56 -9.93
CA GLN A 83 24.57 0.19 -8.74
C GLN A 83 24.38 -1.31 -8.49
N PRO A 84 25.42 -2.02 -8.03
CA PRO A 84 25.38 -3.47 -7.90
C PRO A 84 24.23 -3.91 -6.99
N GLU A 85 23.57 -5.02 -7.36
CA GLU A 85 22.63 -5.75 -6.51
C GLU A 85 23.31 -6.13 -5.19
N VAL A 86 23.25 -5.24 -4.21
CA VAL A 86 23.24 -5.64 -2.82
C VAL A 86 21.79 -6.00 -2.53
N ALA A 87 21.56 -7.24 -2.11
CA ALA A 87 20.26 -7.77 -1.75
C ALA A 87 19.69 -7.07 -0.51
N GLU A 88 19.34 -5.79 -0.63
CA GLU A 88 18.49 -5.09 0.31
C GLU A 88 17.06 -5.30 -0.15
N GLN A 89 16.38 -6.22 0.52
CA GLN A 89 14.95 -6.43 0.28
C GLN A 89 14.22 -5.11 0.57
N PRO A 90 13.39 -4.61 -0.36
CA PRO A 90 12.63 -3.39 -0.14
C PRO A 90 11.67 -3.63 1.02
N ILE A 91 11.93 -2.98 2.17
CA ILE A 91 10.98 -2.91 3.28
C ILE A 91 9.82 -2.06 2.76
N GLU A 92 8.66 -2.67 2.60
CA GLU A 92 7.42 -1.98 2.23
C GLU A 92 7.17 -0.82 3.21
N THR A 93 6.54 0.29 2.77
CA THR A 93 5.87 1.14 3.75
C THR A 93 4.89 0.27 4.48
N ALA A 94 5.01 0.25 5.80
CA ALA A 94 4.18 -0.52 6.71
C ALA A 94 2.76 -0.65 6.17
N ALA A 95 2.43 -1.81 5.62
CA ALA A 95 1.09 -2.14 5.13
C ALA A 95 0.13 -2.45 6.30
N ASN A 96 0.36 -1.78 7.43
CA ASN A 96 -0.24 -2.01 8.75
C ASN A 96 -1.40 -1.04 9.03
N GLY A 97 -1.81 -0.23 8.06
CA GLY A 97 -2.78 0.85 8.26
C GLY A 97 -2.36 1.94 9.26
N MET A 98 -1.13 1.88 9.80
CA MET A 98 -0.46 2.99 10.45
C MET A 98 0.41 3.71 9.43
N PRO A 99 0.24 5.03 9.23
CA PRO A 99 1.21 5.78 8.46
C PRO A 99 2.57 5.63 9.14
N SER A 100 3.55 5.09 8.42
CA SER A 100 4.96 5.20 8.83
C SER A 100 5.29 6.66 9.17
N ASP A 101 6.24 6.90 10.07
CA ASP A 101 6.54 8.25 10.58
C ASP A 101 7.70 8.89 9.80
N PRO A 102 7.45 9.57 8.66
CA PRO A 102 8.51 10.21 7.89
C PRO A 102 9.22 11.27 8.72
N ALA A 103 10.55 11.27 8.66
CA ALA A 103 11.34 12.34 9.23
C ALA A 103 11.01 13.67 8.52
N GLN A 104 10.53 14.65 9.28
CA GLN A 104 10.32 16.01 8.78
C GLN A 104 11.66 16.58 8.30
N THR A 105 11.68 17.05 7.05
CA THR A 105 12.84 17.73 6.47
C THR A 105 12.73 19.25 6.63
N GLN A 106 13.69 20.02 6.11
CA GLN A 106 13.58 21.48 6.03
C GLN A 106 12.49 21.97 5.07
N VAL A 107 11.92 21.08 4.26
CA VAL A 107 10.76 21.35 3.40
C VAL A 107 9.50 20.93 4.15
N PRO A 108 8.53 21.82 4.38
CA PRO A 108 7.27 21.45 5.01
C PRO A 108 6.55 20.33 4.25
N PHE A 109 5.96 19.38 4.98
CA PHE A 109 5.11 18.38 4.35
C PHE A 109 3.98 19.02 3.55
N ALA A 110 3.61 18.36 2.45
CA ALA A 110 2.39 18.64 1.72
C ALA A 110 1.20 18.42 2.65
N SER A 111 0.33 19.43 2.74
CA SER A 111 -0.91 19.37 3.49
C SER A 111 -2.09 19.54 2.55
N PHE A 112 -3.17 18.84 2.87
CA PHE A 112 -4.42 18.89 2.12
C PHE A 112 -5.57 18.95 3.13
N SER A 113 -6.56 19.80 2.90
CA SER A 113 -7.73 19.92 3.77
C SER A 113 -8.77 18.85 3.46
N GLY A 114 -9.33 18.23 4.50
CA GLY A 114 -10.30 17.15 4.37
C GLY A 114 -9.75 15.77 4.75
N SER A 115 -10.58 14.75 4.61
CA SER A 115 -10.24 13.38 4.98
C SER A 115 -9.46 12.69 3.87
N TYR A 116 -8.36 12.01 4.22
CA TYR A 116 -7.59 11.20 3.27
C TYR A 116 -8.41 10.07 2.63
N SER A 117 -9.49 9.62 3.29
CA SER A 117 -10.45 8.65 2.74
C SER A 117 -11.22 9.14 1.52
N GLN A 118 -11.17 10.43 1.21
CA GLN A 118 -11.81 11.01 0.02
C GLN A 118 -10.88 11.10 -1.18
N PHE A 119 -9.57 10.89 -0.99
CA PHE A 119 -8.55 11.00 -2.04
C PHE A 119 -8.20 9.65 -2.64
N TYR A 120 -7.55 9.67 -3.80
CA TYR A 120 -7.14 8.46 -4.54
C TYR A 120 -5.63 8.31 -4.61
N TRP A 121 -5.14 7.10 -4.37
CA TRP A 121 -3.77 6.71 -4.72
C TRP A 121 -3.53 6.96 -6.22
N PRO A 122 -2.41 7.59 -6.62
CA PRO A 122 -2.25 8.17 -7.95
C PRO A 122 -2.04 7.15 -9.08
N THR A 123 -1.78 5.88 -8.80
CA THR A 123 -1.51 4.87 -9.83
C THR A 123 -2.48 3.69 -9.75
N ILE A 124 -2.89 3.20 -10.92
CA ILE A 124 -3.64 1.95 -11.09
C ILE A 124 -2.65 0.87 -11.52
N THR A 125 -2.11 0.16 -10.54
CA THR A 125 -1.02 -0.79 -10.75
C THR A 125 -1.23 -2.11 -10.00
N ALA A 126 -0.74 -3.19 -10.60
CA ALA A 126 -0.66 -4.52 -9.97
C ALA A 126 0.68 -4.76 -9.26
N ALA A 127 1.60 -3.80 -9.26
CA ALA A 127 2.91 -3.94 -8.62
C ALA A 127 2.75 -4.32 -7.13
N ALA A 128 3.51 -5.31 -6.67
CA ALA A 128 3.46 -5.77 -5.28
C ALA A 128 3.79 -4.64 -4.29
N ASN A 129 4.70 -3.75 -4.69
CA ASN A 129 5.15 -2.59 -3.93
C ASN A 129 4.39 -1.30 -4.29
N ALA A 130 3.19 -1.38 -4.88
CA ALA A 130 2.43 -0.23 -5.36
C ALA A 130 2.20 0.87 -4.32
N LEU A 131 2.06 0.50 -3.04
CA LEU A 131 1.80 1.43 -1.95
C LEU A 131 3.08 1.86 -1.20
N VAL A 132 4.25 1.39 -1.64
CA VAL A 132 5.54 1.68 -1.01
C VAL A 132 5.95 3.13 -1.25
N VAL A 133 5.94 3.94 -0.19
CA VAL A 133 6.50 5.31 -0.19
C VAL A 133 7.93 5.26 0.29
N SER A 134 8.88 5.50 -0.62
CA SER A 134 10.29 5.50 -0.25
C SER A 134 10.62 6.72 0.63
N GLN A 135 11.18 6.48 1.82
CA GLN A 135 11.40 7.55 2.81
C GLN A 135 12.42 7.19 3.88
N ARG A 136 12.87 8.19 4.63
CA ARG A 136 13.55 8.04 5.91
C ARG A 136 12.57 8.28 7.05
N THR A 137 12.50 7.37 8.00
CA THR A 137 11.67 7.49 9.20
C THR A 137 12.32 8.40 10.25
N THR A 138 11.56 8.87 11.24
CA THR A 138 12.09 9.60 12.41
C THR A 138 13.14 8.80 13.19
N GLY A 139 13.04 7.47 13.18
CA GLY A 139 14.05 6.55 13.72
C GLY A 139 15.29 6.36 12.83
N GLY A 140 15.38 7.03 11.68
CA GLY A 140 16.52 6.98 10.77
C GLY A 140 16.52 5.82 9.78
N GLN A 141 15.59 4.85 9.91
CA GLN A 141 15.43 3.72 9.01
C GLN A 141 14.95 4.16 7.62
N ILE A 142 15.49 3.52 6.57
CA ILE A 142 14.98 3.65 5.20
C ILE A 142 13.87 2.63 4.94
N ILE A 143 12.78 3.12 4.37
CA ILE A 143 11.67 2.34 3.83
C ILE A 143 11.67 2.52 2.32
N GLY A 144 11.38 1.48 1.55
CA GLY A 144 11.40 1.50 0.09
C GLY A 144 12.82 1.51 -0.49
N ARG A 145 13.07 2.34 -1.51
CA ARG A 145 14.39 2.46 -2.17
C ARG A 145 15.00 3.84 -1.93
N GLU A 146 16.25 3.86 -1.49
CA GLU A 146 16.97 5.10 -1.15
C GLU A 146 17.01 6.11 -2.32
N GLY A 147 17.17 5.65 -3.56
CA GLY A 147 17.16 6.54 -4.74
C GLY A 147 15.80 7.16 -5.08
N ARG A 148 14.71 6.64 -4.52
CA ARG A 148 13.32 7.02 -4.85
C ARG A 148 12.66 7.94 -3.83
N ARG A 149 13.31 8.19 -2.67
CA ARG A 149 12.76 9.05 -1.61
C ARG A 149 12.96 10.55 -1.90
N PHE A 150 12.17 11.38 -1.24
CA PHE A 150 12.41 12.82 -1.20
C PHE A 150 13.80 13.12 -0.61
N LEU A 151 14.51 14.09 -1.20
CA LEU A 151 15.91 14.44 -0.93
C LEU A 151 16.93 13.32 -1.10
N ALA A 152 16.63 12.30 -1.91
CA ALA A 152 17.67 11.40 -2.41
C ALA A 152 18.67 12.17 -3.28
N ASP A 153 19.91 11.70 -3.35
CA ASP A 153 20.92 12.29 -4.22
C ASP A 153 20.60 12.05 -5.69
N ARG A 154 20.68 13.11 -6.49
CA ARG A 154 20.58 13.06 -7.95
C ARG A 154 21.80 13.71 -8.58
N SER A 155 22.14 13.26 -9.78
CA SER A 155 23.24 13.82 -10.57
C SER A 155 24.58 13.82 -9.79
N ASN A 156 24.93 12.66 -9.20
CA ASN A 156 26.13 12.47 -8.40
C ASN A 156 26.23 13.45 -7.20
N GLY A 157 25.13 13.62 -6.48
CA GLY A 157 25.06 14.51 -5.31
C GLY A 157 25.03 16.00 -5.66
N LYS A 158 24.78 16.39 -6.91
CA LYS A 158 24.67 17.81 -7.28
C LYS A 158 23.26 18.37 -7.05
N ARG A 159 22.24 17.50 -7.03
CA ARG A 159 20.82 17.90 -6.97
C ARG A 159 20.07 17.05 -5.95
N TYR A 160 19.09 17.65 -5.27
CA TYR A 160 18.12 16.92 -4.48
C TYR A 160 17.00 16.34 -5.35
N HIS A 161 16.55 15.14 -5.00
CA HIS A 161 15.31 14.58 -5.50
C HIS A 161 14.11 15.33 -4.88
N VAL A 162 13.41 16.14 -5.67
CA VAL A 162 12.30 17.00 -5.20
C VAL A 162 10.92 16.32 -5.25
N GLY A 163 10.89 15.01 -5.51
CA GLY A 163 9.69 14.20 -5.53
C GLY A 163 9.90 12.87 -4.82
N VAL A 164 8.88 12.02 -4.88
CA VAL A 164 8.96 10.60 -4.52
C VAL A 164 8.57 9.79 -5.75
N ASP A 165 9.37 8.77 -6.07
CA ASP A 165 9.10 7.92 -7.23
C ASP A 165 8.22 6.73 -6.83
N LEU A 166 7.00 6.70 -7.36
CA LEU A 166 6.02 5.67 -7.06
C LEU A 166 6.23 4.43 -7.93
N PHE A 167 6.09 3.25 -7.32
CA PHE A 167 6.26 1.98 -8.03
C PHE A 167 5.04 1.69 -8.92
N CYS A 168 5.31 1.55 -10.22
CA CYS A 168 4.35 1.16 -11.26
C CYS A 168 5.15 0.70 -12.49
N SER A 169 4.48 0.42 -13.60
CA SER A 169 5.10 -0.04 -14.85
C SER A 169 4.65 0.81 -16.04
N ASP A 170 5.45 0.81 -17.10
CA ASP A 170 5.15 1.51 -18.35
C ASP A 170 3.73 1.20 -18.83
N GLY A 171 2.99 2.25 -19.21
CA GLY A 171 1.65 2.16 -19.75
C GLY A 171 0.54 1.97 -18.72
N GLU A 172 0.85 1.76 -17.44
CA GLU A 172 -0.15 1.75 -16.37
C GLU A 172 -0.82 3.12 -16.22
N GLU A 173 -2.01 3.14 -15.62
CA GLU A 173 -2.86 4.33 -15.58
C GLU A 173 -2.56 5.19 -14.35
N VAL A 174 -2.62 6.51 -14.53
CA VAL A 174 -2.48 7.52 -13.49
C VAL A 174 -3.83 8.19 -13.27
N VAL A 175 -4.19 8.43 -12.01
CA VAL A 175 -5.44 9.12 -11.64
C VAL A 175 -5.22 10.37 -10.81
N ALA A 176 -6.15 11.32 -10.94
CA ALA A 176 -6.16 12.51 -10.11
C ALA A 176 -6.44 12.14 -8.64
N CYS A 177 -5.59 12.59 -7.71
CA CYS A 177 -5.72 12.27 -6.29
C CYS A 177 -6.97 12.92 -5.67
N ALA A 178 -7.33 14.11 -6.14
CA ALA A 178 -8.49 14.86 -5.71
C ALA A 178 -9.15 15.56 -6.90
N ASN A 179 -10.28 16.24 -6.68
CA ASN A 179 -10.82 17.18 -7.66
C ASN A 179 -9.78 18.28 -7.91
N GLY A 180 -9.68 18.78 -9.14
CA GLY A 180 -8.71 19.81 -9.45
C GLY A 180 -8.84 20.37 -10.85
N LYS A 181 -7.90 21.22 -11.21
CA LYS A 181 -7.80 21.87 -12.51
C LYS A 181 -6.43 21.60 -13.12
N VAL A 182 -6.38 21.15 -14.36
CA VAL A 182 -5.11 20.99 -15.08
C VAL A 182 -4.48 22.36 -15.30
N VAL A 183 -3.28 22.59 -14.78
CA VAL A 183 -2.60 23.90 -14.86
C VAL A 183 -1.37 23.90 -15.74
N ALA A 184 -0.75 22.75 -15.99
CA ALA A 184 0.34 22.64 -16.96
C ALA A 184 0.54 21.22 -17.49
N PHE A 185 1.01 21.12 -18.74
CA PHE A 185 1.50 19.88 -19.33
C PHE A 185 2.68 20.20 -20.27
N PHE A 186 3.88 19.71 -19.95
CA PHE A 186 5.10 20.05 -20.71
C PHE A 186 6.15 18.93 -20.66
N LYS A 187 7.15 18.99 -21.56
CA LYS A 187 8.23 18.00 -21.62
C LYS A 187 9.03 18.00 -20.32
N PHE A 188 9.29 16.81 -19.78
CA PHE A 188 9.99 16.65 -18.52
C PHE A 188 11.41 16.15 -18.72
N TYR A 189 11.57 14.89 -19.14
CA TYR A 189 12.87 14.26 -19.31
C TYR A 189 12.83 13.18 -20.40
N LYS A 190 13.95 12.99 -21.11
CA LYS A 190 14.09 11.94 -22.13
C LYS A 190 14.64 10.67 -21.47
N THR A 191 13.80 9.65 -21.42
CA THR A 191 14.08 8.36 -20.75
C THR A 191 15.26 7.62 -21.36
N SER A 192 15.76 6.62 -20.65
CA SER A 192 16.82 5.70 -21.11
C SER A 192 16.46 4.96 -22.40
N THR A 193 15.17 4.75 -22.68
CA THR A 193 14.67 4.15 -23.92
C THR A 193 14.65 5.14 -25.09
N GLY A 194 14.84 6.43 -24.82
CA GLY A 194 14.69 7.52 -25.77
C GLY A 194 13.28 8.11 -25.84
N GLU A 195 12.28 7.55 -25.14
CA GLU A 195 10.94 8.15 -25.02
C GLU A 195 11.02 9.51 -24.32
N GLN A 196 10.30 10.51 -24.82
CA GLN A 196 10.11 11.78 -24.11
C GLN A 196 8.97 11.64 -23.10
N SER A 197 9.28 11.82 -21.82
CA SER A 197 8.29 11.90 -20.75
C SER A 197 7.82 13.34 -20.51
N TYR A 198 6.68 13.50 -19.83
CA TYR A 198 6.01 14.78 -19.60
C TYR A 198 5.66 14.97 -18.12
N ALA A 199 5.56 16.23 -17.70
CA ALA A 199 5.04 16.64 -16.41
C ALA A 199 3.59 17.09 -16.58
N LEU A 200 2.71 16.61 -15.71
CA LEU A 200 1.30 17.00 -15.66
C LEU A 200 1.02 17.63 -14.30
N LEU A 201 0.79 18.94 -14.27
CA LEU A 201 0.48 19.65 -13.03
C LEU A 201 -1.02 19.88 -12.93
N ILE A 202 -1.58 19.52 -11.78
CA ILE A 202 -2.99 19.72 -11.44
C ILE A 202 -3.07 20.48 -10.12
N ASP A 203 -3.78 21.61 -10.15
CA ASP A 203 -4.10 22.38 -8.95
C ASP A 203 -5.36 21.84 -8.30
N HIS A 204 -5.22 21.29 -7.10
CA HIS A 204 -6.30 20.71 -6.32
C HIS A 204 -6.85 21.67 -5.26
N GLY A 205 -6.50 22.96 -5.34
CA GLY A 205 -6.92 24.02 -4.42
C GLY A 205 -5.92 24.24 -3.30
N ASP A 206 -5.67 23.23 -2.46
CA ASP A 206 -4.70 23.33 -1.35
C ASP A 206 -3.25 23.09 -1.80
N LEU A 207 -3.10 22.28 -2.85
CA LEU A 207 -1.83 21.77 -3.34
C LEU A 207 -1.85 21.64 -4.86
N VAL A 208 -0.74 21.95 -5.50
CA VAL A 208 -0.48 21.51 -6.88
C VAL A 208 0.35 20.24 -6.85
N ILE A 209 -0.13 19.20 -7.54
CA ILE A 209 0.61 17.94 -7.71
C ILE A 209 1.17 17.90 -9.12
N ASN A 210 2.47 17.59 -9.25
CA ASN A 210 3.05 17.17 -10.51
C ASN A 210 3.01 15.63 -10.59
N TYR A 211 2.21 15.11 -11.51
CA TYR A 211 2.23 13.72 -11.95
C TYR A 211 3.30 13.59 -13.05
N GLY A 212 4.56 13.57 -12.63
CA GLY A 212 5.70 13.53 -13.52
C GLY A 212 5.90 12.19 -14.21
N GLU A 213 6.63 12.24 -15.33
CA GLU A 213 7.03 11.08 -16.14
C GLU A 213 5.88 10.32 -16.81
N VAL A 214 4.88 11.08 -17.28
CA VAL A 214 3.74 10.54 -18.02
C VAL A 214 3.98 10.59 -19.54
N LYS A 215 3.21 9.79 -20.29
CA LYS A 215 3.28 9.73 -21.76
C LYS A 215 2.75 10.98 -22.43
N ALA A 216 3.33 11.30 -23.58
CA ALA A 216 2.99 12.44 -24.43
C ALA A 216 1.52 12.47 -24.87
N ASP A 217 0.91 11.30 -25.07
CA ASP A 217 -0.44 11.17 -25.61
C ASP A 217 -1.54 11.34 -24.55
N SER A 218 -1.18 11.56 -23.28
CA SER A 218 -2.13 11.67 -22.15
C SER A 218 -3.27 12.69 -22.39
N PRO A 219 -3.03 13.94 -22.81
CA PRO A 219 -4.12 14.90 -23.04
C PRO A 219 -5.13 14.40 -24.08
N THR A 220 -4.64 13.93 -25.22
CA THR A 220 -5.47 13.43 -26.31
C THR A 220 -6.20 12.15 -25.93
N ARG A 221 -5.55 11.26 -25.18
CA ARG A 221 -6.11 9.96 -24.77
C ARG A 221 -7.26 10.10 -23.78
N TYR A 222 -7.13 11.00 -22.81
CA TYR A 222 -8.12 11.20 -21.75
C TYR A 222 -9.05 12.38 -21.99
N GLY A 223 -8.84 13.11 -23.10
CA GLY A 223 -9.76 14.15 -23.56
C GLY A 223 -9.78 15.39 -22.69
N TRP A 224 -8.62 15.79 -22.14
CA TRP A 224 -8.48 17.01 -21.34
C TRP A 224 -7.46 17.96 -21.95
N SER A 225 -7.59 19.25 -21.63
CA SER A 225 -6.69 20.35 -21.97
C SER A 225 -6.26 21.13 -20.72
N ILE A 226 -5.21 21.95 -20.83
CA ILE A 226 -4.85 22.89 -19.76
C ILE A 226 -6.04 23.84 -19.53
N GLY A 227 -6.45 23.95 -18.28
CA GLY A 227 -7.63 24.71 -17.85
C GLY A 227 -8.85 23.85 -17.54
N ASP A 228 -8.88 22.58 -17.95
CA ASP A 228 -10.00 21.70 -17.68
C ASP A 228 -10.03 21.22 -16.23
N ASN A 229 -11.23 20.98 -15.72
CA ASN A 229 -11.42 20.37 -14.42
C ASN A 229 -11.33 18.85 -14.52
N VAL A 230 -10.75 18.23 -13.51
CA VAL A 230 -10.72 16.78 -13.30
C VAL A 230 -11.39 16.43 -11.98
N THR A 231 -11.98 15.25 -11.90
CA THR A 231 -12.56 14.72 -10.65
C THR A 231 -11.61 13.72 -9.98
N ALA A 232 -11.68 13.61 -8.65
CA ALA A 232 -10.92 12.62 -7.90
C ALA A 232 -11.15 11.20 -8.45
N GLY A 233 -10.06 10.46 -8.69
CA GLY A 233 -10.08 9.11 -9.28
C GLY A 233 -10.25 9.06 -10.80
N GLN A 234 -10.40 10.20 -11.48
CA GLN A 234 -10.41 10.26 -12.94
C GLN A 234 -9.04 9.84 -13.48
N LYS A 235 -9.03 8.97 -14.49
CA LYS A 235 -7.83 8.65 -15.27
C LYS A 235 -7.36 9.88 -16.04
N ILE A 236 -6.11 10.27 -15.83
CA ILE A 236 -5.55 11.52 -16.35
C ILE A 236 -4.30 11.29 -17.21
N ALA A 237 -3.59 10.18 -17.03
CA ALA A 237 -2.35 9.93 -17.75
C ALA A 237 -1.99 8.44 -17.80
N ARG A 238 -0.96 8.12 -18.59
CA ARG A 238 -0.24 6.83 -18.52
C ARG A 238 1.20 7.04 -18.11
N VAL A 239 1.73 6.10 -17.33
CA VAL A 239 3.14 6.01 -16.96
C VAL A 239 4.00 5.87 -18.23
N SER A 240 5.11 6.60 -18.32
CA SER A 240 6.07 6.46 -19.44
C SER A 240 7.00 5.26 -19.24
N SER A 241 7.95 5.04 -20.16
CA SER A 241 8.92 3.94 -20.09
C SER A 241 9.89 4.02 -18.91
N THR A 242 9.73 4.99 -18.01
CA THR A 242 10.49 5.06 -16.76
C THR A 242 10.08 4.00 -15.76
N ASN A 243 8.86 3.45 -15.83
CA ASN A 243 8.32 2.54 -14.82
C ASN A 243 8.23 3.17 -13.41
N MET A 244 7.93 4.46 -13.36
CA MET A 244 7.51 5.16 -12.14
C MET A 244 6.67 6.40 -12.47
N ILE A 245 5.97 6.90 -11.45
CA ILE A 245 5.50 8.28 -11.44
C ILE A 245 6.37 9.08 -10.50
N HIS A 246 6.98 10.12 -11.05
CA HIS A 246 7.72 11.10 -10.29
C HIS A 246 6.74 12.09 -9.66
N PHE A 247 6.39 11.86 -8.40
CA PHE A 247 5.35 12.60 -7.71
C PHE A 247 5.96 13.77 -6.93
N GLU A 248 5.65 15.00 -7.34
CA GLU A 248 6.07 16.22 -6.63
C GLU A 248 4.86 17.00 -6.12
N ALA A 249 5.06 17.75 -5.03
CA ALA A 249 4.02 18.56 -4.40
C ALA A 249 4.46 20.03 -4.26
N TYR A 250 3.54 20.95 -4.52
CA TYR A 250 3.79 22.38 -4.49
C TYR A 250 2.63 23.16 -3.87
N ARG A 251 2.90 24.38 -3.39
CA ARG A 251 1.86 25.35 -3.02
C ARG A 251 0.90 25.60 -4.19
N ALA A 252 -0.37 25.85 -3.86
CA ALA A 252 -1.41 26.33 -4.78
C ALA A 252 -0.91 27.44 -5.73
N GLY A 253 -1.40 27.44 -6.97
CA GLY A 253 -0.99 28.41 -8.01
C GLY A 253 0.36 28.14 -8.68
N THR A 254 1.06 27.06 -8.33
CA THR A 254 2.29 26.63 -9.03
C THR A 254 1.95 26.07 -10.42
N THR A 255 2.62 26.54 -11.47
CA THR A 255 2.39 26.07 -12.85
C THR A 255 3.62 25.49 -13.52
N ALA A 256 4.73 25.36 -12.79
CA ALA A 256 5.97 24.75 -13.24
C ALA A 256 6.63 24.00 -12.08
N ASN A 257 7.28 22.88 -12.39
CA ASN A 257 8.07 22.15 -11.41
C ASN A 257 9.33 22.94 -11.04
N SER A 258 9.91 22.61 -9.89
CA SER A 258 11.17 23.20 -9.43
C SER A 258 12.29 22.17 -9.46
N ARG A 259 13.53 22.67 -9.50
CA ARG A 259 14.72 21.88 -9.15
C ARG A 259 15.32 22.48 -7.90
N TRP A 260 16.06 21.68 -7.14
CA TRP A 260 16.79 22.17 -5.99
C TRP A 260 18.19 21.57 -5.99
N MET A 261 19.21 22.42 -6.12
CA MET A 261 20.60 22.03 -6.16
C MET A 261 21.18 21.93 -4.74
N GLN A 262 22.13 21.03 -4.49
CA GLN A 262 22.69 20.86 -3.14
C GLN A 262 23.52 22.06 -2.66
N ASN A 263 24.03 22.87 -3.59
CA ASN A 263 24.72 24.12 -3.28
C ASN A 263 23.77 25.29 -2.98
N GLU A 264 22.45 25.12 -3.16
CA GLU A 264 21.44 26.11 -2.81
C GLU A 264 21.00 25.90 -1.35
N PRO A 265 21.22 26.88 -0.45
CA PRO A 265 21.02 26.68 0.99
C PRO A 265 19.53 26.54 1.38
N ASN A 266 18.63 27.09 0.58
CA ASN A 266 17.19 27.10 0.86
C ASN A 266 16.43 26.34 -0.23
N PRO A 267 15.40 25.56 0.13
CA PRO A 267 14.54 24.91 -0.85
C PRO A 267 13.69 25.93 -1.61
N PRO A 268 13.24 25.61 -2.83
CA PRO A 268 12.26 26.43 -3.54
C PRO A 268 11.02 26.70 -2.68
N ALA A 269 10.59 27.95 -2.58
CA ALA A 269 9.55 28.37 -1.63
C ALA A 269 8.18 27.69 -1.86
N SER A 270 7.90 27.31 -3.09
CA SER A 270 6.70 26.57 -3.50
C SER A 270 6.76 25.09 -3.15
N LEU A 271 7.95 24.51 -3.01
CA LEU A 271 8.13 23.06 -2.82
C LEU A 271 7.51 22.58 -1.51
N ARG A 272 6.90 21.40 -1.57
CA ARG A 272 6.39 20.64 -0.43
C ARG A 272 6.89 19.23 -0.48
N ASP A 273 7.15 18.67 0.69
CA ASP A 273 7.56 17.27 0.82
C ASP A 273 6.30 16.38 0.71
N PRO A 274 6.14 15.59 -0.38
CA PRO A 274 4.93 14.79 -0.60
C PRO A 274 4.89 13.54 0.31
N THR A 275 5.96 13.23 1.03
CA THR A 275 6.16 11.95 1.72
C THR A 275 5.03 11.64 2.69
N GLN A 276 4.72 12.55 3.62
CA GLN A 276 3.65 12.32 4.60
C GLN A 276 2.27 12.23 3.95
N PHE A 277 2.01 13.02 2.91
CA PHE A 277 0.76 12.95 2.16
C PHE A 277 0.59 11.57 1.52
N LEU A 278 1.63 11.07 0.83
CA LEU A 278 1.63 9.76 0.20
C LEU A 278 1.52 8.63 1.22
N VAL A 279 2.21 8.70 2.36
CA VAL A 279 2.10 7.67 3.41
C VAL A 279 0.66 7.62 3.96
N LYS A 280 0.04 8.76 4.23
CA LYS A 280 -1.36 8.82 4.68
C LYS A 280 -2.31 8.31 3.60
N LEU A 281 -2.03 8.60 2.33
CA LEU A 281 -2.82 8.13 1.20
C LEU A 281 -2.66 6.63 0.94
N ALA A 282 -1.48 6.06 1.15
CA ALA A 282 -1.23 4.62 1.04
C ALA A 282 -2.04 3.82 2.07
N VAL A 283 -2.29 4.44 3.23
CA VAL A 283 -3.04 3.86 4.35
C VAL A 283 -4.55 4.09 4.22
N SER A 284 -4.97 5.33 3.97
CA SER A 284 -6.38 5.75 4.09
C SER A 284 -7.03 6.12 2.76
N GLY A 285 -6.25 6.30 1.69
CA GLY A 285 -6.77 6.70 0.39
C GLY A 285 -7.59 5.59 -0.28
N LYS A 286 -8.36 5.96 -1.30
CA LYS A 286 -9.01 5.03 -2.22
C LYS A 286 -8.00 4.53 -3.25
N ARG A 287 -8.05 3.25 -3.61
CA ARG A 287 -7.20 2.69 -4.67
C ARG A 287 -8.03 2.11 -5.80
N LEU A 288 -7.69 2.45 -7.03
CA LEU A 288 -8.18 1.75 -8.22
C LEU A 288 -7.16 0.68 -8.62
N THR A 289 -7.61 -0.47 -9.11
CA THR A 289 -6.72 -1.57 -9.56
C THR A 289 -6.98 -1.90 -11.04
N PRO A 290 -6.03 -2.57 -11.72
CA PRO A 290 -6.17 -2.86 -13.16
C PRO A 290 -7.43 -3.67 -13.54
N GLY A 291 -8.02 -4.41 -12.59
CA GLY A 291 -9.27 -5.17 -12.77
C GLY A 291 -10.57 -4.39 -12.49
N GLY A 292 -10.51 -3.10 -12.14
CA GLY A 292 -11.68 -2.29 -11.77
C GLY A 292 -11.49 -1.50 -10.45
N VAL A 293 -12.59 -1.06 -9.84
CA VAL A 293 -12.54 -0.54 -8.46
C VAL A 293 -12.25 -1.73 -7.55
N SER A 294 -11.02 -1.85 -7.06
CA SER A 294 -10.82 -2.55 -5.79
C SER A 294 -11.48 -1.69 -4.74
N THR A 295 -12.52 -2.20 -4.10
CA THR A 295 -12.84 -1.73 -2.77
C THR A 295 -11.63 -2.07 -1.89
N GLN A 296 -10.69 -1.13 -1.77
CA GLN A 296 -10.19 -0.88 -0.42
C GLN A 296 -11.45 -0.58 0.36
N HIS A 297 -11.91 -1.58 1.09
CA HIS A 297 -12.90 -1.41 2.10
C HIS A 297 -12.47 -0.14 2.86
N GLU A 298 -13.29 0.90 2.84
CA GLU A 298 -13.57 1.53 4.14
C GLU A 298 -13.76 0.33 5.05
N ILE A 299 -12.88 0.13 6.04
CA ILE A 299 -13.15 -0.89 7.05
C ILE A 299 -14.29 -0.34 7.92
N ALA A 300 -15.41 -0.02 7.31
CA ALA A 300 -16.73 -0.10 7.88
C ALA A 300 -17.03 -1.60 8.06
N PHE A 301 -16.20 -2.26 8.88
CA PHE A 301 -16.60 -3.51 9.50
C PHE A 301 -17.72 -3.14 10.48
N THR A 302 -18.96 -3.20 10.00
CA THR A 302 -20.17 -2.90 10.79
C THR A 302 -20.67 -4.10 11.58
N ASP A 303 -19.84 -5.14 11.65
CA ASP A 303 -20.12 -6.46 12.21
C ASP A 303 -19.55 -6.55 13.65
N PRO A 304 -19.57 -7.70 14.35
CA PRO A 304 -19.31 -7.73 15.79
C PRO A 304 -17.96 -7.16 16.19
N LEU A 305 -17.96 -5.98 16.82
CA LEU A 305 -16.78 -5.40 17.44
C LEU A 305 -16.47 -6.10 18.77
N PRO A 306 -15.26 -5.93 19.34
CA PRO A 306 -14.99 -6.30 20.72
C PRO A 306 -16.10 -5.81 21.66
N GLY A 307 -16.75 -6.74 22.34
CA GLY A 307 -17.69 -6.38 23.39
C GLY A 307 -16.97 -5.97 24.66
N SER A 308 -17.72 -5.93 25.75
CA SER A 308 -17.15 -5.63 27.05
C SER A 308 -17.83 -6.44 28.14
N ALA A 309 -17.08 -6.72 29.19
CA ALA A 309 -17.61 -7.27 30.42
C ALA A 309 -17.00 -6.53 31.61
N SER A 310 -17.82 -6.28 32.63
CA SER A 310 -17.34 -5.83 33.93
C SER A 310 -16.48 -6.91 34.61
N TRP A 311 -15.82 -6.56 35.71
CA TRP A 311 -14.99 -7.49 36.47
C TRP A 311 -15.72 -8.78 36.83
N HIS A 312 -15.17 -9.91 36.38
CA HIS A 312 -15.68 -11.24 36.66
C HIS A 312 -14.51 -12.22 36.79
N LYS A 313 -14.80 -13.48 37.09
CA LYS A 313 -13.82 -14.57 37.15
C LYS A 313 -14.46 -15.91 36.82
N ARG A 314 -13.63 -16.92 36.56
CA ARG A 314 -14.04 -18.31 36.43
C ARG A 314 -13.31 -19.18 37.47
N PHE A 315 -14.04 -20.10 38.09
CA PHE A 315 -13.52 -20.99 39.14
C PHE A 315 -12.80 -20.20 40.27
N SER A 316 -11.66 -20.74 40.74
CA SER A 316 -10.77 -20.15 41.72
C SER A 316 -9.74 -19.17 41.13
N GLY A 317 -9.85 -18.82 39.85
CA GLY A 317 -8.92 -17.94 39.15
C GLY A 317 -9.00 -16.47 39.54
N GLN A 318 -8.02 -15.70 39.05
CA GLN A 318 -8.00 -14.24 39.14
C GLN A 318 -9.21 -13.59 38.45
N ARG A 319 -9.49 -12.33 38.79
CA ARG A 319 -10.55 -11.56 38.13
C ARG A 319 -10.00 -10.81 36.91
N TRP A 320 -10.85 -10.66 35.91
CA TRP A 320 -10.57 -9.83 34.75
C TRP A 320 -11.81 -9.08 34.28
N ARG A 321 -11.57 -8.04 33.50
CA ARG A 321 -12.57 -7.36 32.66
C ARG A 321 -11.96 -7.21 31.26
N TYR A 322 -12.78 -6.99 30.25
CA TYR A 322 -12.31 -6.65 28.92
C TYR A 322 -13.21 -5.62 28.27
N ASP A 323 -12.65 -4.86 27.34
CA ASP A 323 -13.35 -3.91 26.49
C ASP A 323 -12.58 -3.76 25.16
N SER A 324 -12.95 -2.76 24.37
CA SER A 324 -12.35 -2.48 23.07
C SER A 324 -10.86 -2.11 23.10
N ARG A 325 -10.27 -1.88 24.28
CA ARG A 325 -8.83 -1.63 24.45
C ARG A 325 -8.04 -2.87 24.84
N GLY A 326 -8.69 -3.94 25.31
CA GLY A 326 -8.03 -5.19 25.68
C GLY A 326 -8.53 -5.81 26.99
N VAL A 327 -7.71 -6.68 27.59
CA VAL A 327 -8.00 -7.40 28.85
C VAL A 327 -7.32 -6.71 30.02
N TYR A 328 -7.99 -6.62 31.16
CA TYR A 328 -7.47 -6.03 32.39
C TYR A 328 -7.52 -7.03 33.53
N THR A 329 -6.56 -6.95 34.45
CA THR A 329 -6.50 -7.80 35.65
C THR A 329 -6.31 -6.91 36.89
N ASP A 330 -6.67 -7.42 38.07
CA ASP A 330 -6.46 -6.66 39.32
C ASP A 330 -4.99 -6.23 39.49
N ALA A 331 -4.04 -7.04 39.02
CA ALA A 331 -2.61 -6.76 39.06
C ALA A 331 -2.15 -5.76 37.97
N GLY A 332 -2.83 -5.70 36.82
CA GLY A 332 -2.51 -4.79 35.71
C GLY A 332 -3.03 -3.36 35.89
N GLY A 333 -3.90 -3.13 36.86
CA GLY A 333 -4.43 -1.80 37.17
C GLY A 333 -5.37 -1.25 36.09
N ALA A 334 -5.17 0.01 35.70
CA ALA A 334 -6.06 0.74 34.80
C ALA A 334 -5.76 0.53 33.30
N GLU A 335 -4.63 -0.10 32.96
CA GLU A 335 -4.20 -0.31 31.58
C GLU A 335 -4.47 -1.75 31.10
N PRO A 336 -4.83 -1.95 29.83
CA PRO A 336 -5.02 -3.29 29.28
C PRO A 336 -3.66 -4.00 29.20
N LEU A 337 -3.67 -5.32 29.31
CA LEU A 337 -2.52 -6.17 29.07
C LEU A 337 -2.12 -6.10 27.60
N ARG A 338 -0.81 -5.94 27.35
CA ARG A 338 -0.18 -5.79 26.04
C ARG A 338 1.13 -6.57 26.00
N SER A 339 1.59 -6.97 24.82
CA SER A 339 2.97 -7.44 24.70
C SER A 339 3.95 -6.27 24.93
N PRO A 340 5.20 -6.55 25.36
CA PRO A 340 6.20 -5.50 25.49
C PRO A 340 6.55 -4.89 24.12
N GLY A 341 6.47 -3.56 24.02
CA GLY A 341 6.84 -2.82 22.81
C GLY A 341 5.68 -2.66 21.81
N GLU A 342 6.03 -2.44 20.55
CA GLU A 342 5.07 -2.25 19.47
C GLU A 342 4.39 -3.57 19.08
N PRO A 343 3.08 -3.58 18.73
CA PRO A 343 2.32 -4.77 18.35
C PRO A 343 2.65 -5.28 16.93
N VAL A 344 3.94 -5.45 16.63
CA VAL A 344 4.46 -5.85 15.30
C VAL A 344 3.81 -7.14 14.80
N THR A 345 3.66 -8.14 15.67
CA THR A 345 3.03 -9.43 15.32
C THR A 345 1.57 -9.25 14.86
N CYS A 346 0.75 -8.51 15.62
CA CYS A 346 -0.65 -8.31 15.26
C CYS A 346 -0.82 -7.45 14.01
N ARG A 347 0.09 -6.49 13.79
CA ARG A 347 0.15 -5.71 12.54
C ARG A 347 0.47 -6.59 11.34
N GLU A 348 1.45 -7.48 11.47
CA GLU A 348 1.83 -8.39 10.39
C GLU A 348 0.70 -9.40 10.08
N ILE A 349 -0.01 -9.89 11.10
CA ILE A 349 -1.21 -10.72 10.91
C ILE A 349 -2.27 -9.96 10.10
N LEU A 350 -2.57 -8.71 10.45
CA LEU A 350 -3.55 -7.91 9.70
C LEU A 350 -3.06 -7.58 8.29
N ARG A 351 -1.76 -7.35 8.09
CA ARG A 351 -1.16 -7.11 6.78
C ARG A 351 -1.37 -8.30 5.84
N ILE A 352 -1.07 -9.51 6.32
CA ILE A 352 -1.13 -10.72 5.49
C ILE A 352 -2.58 -11.20 5.34
N TYR A 353 -3.36 -11.17 6.42
CA TYR A 353 -4.64 -11.88 6.52
C TYR A 353 -5.86 -10.98 6.74
N GLY A 354 -5.73 -9.65 6.71
CA GLY A 354 -6.83 -8.75 7.04
C GLY A 354 -8.11 -9.01 6.24
N GLY A 355 -7.98 -9.27 4.94
CA GLY A 355 -9.12 -9.61 4.07
C GLY A 355 -9.89 -10.86 4.54
N ASP A 356 -9.16 -11.95 4.81
CA ASP A 356 -9.74 -13.21 5.30
C ASP A 356 -10.32 -13.04 6.71
N ILE A 357 -9.59 -12.36 7.61
CA ILE A 357 -10.01 -12.08 8.99
C ILE A 357 -11.36 -11.35 8.99
N PHE A 358 -11.50 -10.26 8.25
CA PHE A 358 -12.76 -9.50 8.23
C PHE A 358 -13.88 -10.29 7.55
N THR A 359 -13.59 -11.00 6.46
CA THR A 359 -14.57 -11.85 5.78
C THR A 359 -15.15 -12.90 6.71
N TYR A 360 -14.30 -13.65 7.43
CA TYR A 360 -14.73 -14.74 8.29
C TYR A 360 -15.25 -14.25 9.65
N ALA A 361 -14.76 -13.12 10.16
CA ALA A 361 -15.36 -12.41 11.29
C ALA A 361 -16.84 -12.08 11.02
N SER A 362 -17.11 -11.46 9.86
CA SER A 362 -18.47 -11.13 9.40
C SER A 362 -19.33 -12.37 9.18
N LYS A 363 -18.78 -13.41 8.54
CA LYS A 363 -19.49 -14.67 8.25
C LYS A 363 -19.92 -15.39 9.53
N HIS A 364 -18.99 -15.60 10.46
CA HIS A 364 -19.23 -16.40 11.65
C HIS A 364 -19.70 -15.59 12.87
N LYS A 365 -19.82 -14.26 12.74
CA LYS A 365 -20.19 -13.34 13.82
C LYS A 365 -19.26 -13.47 15.03
N VAL A 366 -17.96 -13.42 14.74
CA VAL A 366 -16.85 -13.43 15.70
C VAL A 366 -16.10 -12.11 15.54
N ASN A 367 -15.70 -11.45 16.62
CA ASN A 367 -14.97 -10.19 16.48
C ASN A 367 -13.55 -10.45 15.92
N PRO A 368 -13.01 -9.55 15.08
CA PRO A 368 -11.71 -9.75 14.44
C PRO A 368 -10.54 -9.76 15.44
N ALA A 369 -10.67 -9.13 16.61
CA ALA A 369 -9.63 -9.13 17.64
C ALA A 369 -9.39 -10.55 18.19
N LEU A 370 -10.44 -11.37 18.33
CA LEU A 370 -10.31 -12.77 18.73
C LEU A 370 -9.56 -13.62 17.69
N ILE A 371 -9.80 -13.37 16.40
CA ILE A 371 -9.12 -14.09 15.32
C ILE A 371 -7.63 -13.75 15.31
N ILE A 372 -7.30 -12.45 15.38
CA ILE A 372 -5.90 -11.97 15.45
C ILE A 372 -5.21 -12.50 16.70
N MET A 373 -5.87 -12.44 17.87
CA MET A 373 -5.36 -12.99 19.12
C MET A 373 -5.04 -14.48 18.98
N THR A 374 -5.95 -15.27 18.38
CA THR A 374 -5.74 -16.71 18.20
C THR A 374 -4.56 -16.98 17.28
N ILE A 375 -4.46 -16.32 16.12
CA ILE A 375 -3.30 -16.47 15.22
C ILE A 375 -2.00 -16.12 15.95
N ALA A 376 -1.94 -14.97 16.63
CA ALA A 376 -0.75 -14.54 17.37
C ALA A 376 -0.36 -15.53 18.49
N THR A 377 -1.35 -16.09 19.20
CA THR A 377 -1.09 -17.00 20.31
C THR A 377 -0.61 -18.37 19.83
N GLU A 378 -1.08 -18.80 18.67
CA GLU A 378 -0.86 -20.13 18.10
C GLU A 378 0.34 -20.21 17.15
N SER A 379 0.62 -19.18 16.35
CA SER A 379 1.60 -19.27 15.25
C SER A 379 2.62 -18.13 15.17
N ALA A 380 2.67 -17.20 16.14
CA ALA A 380 3.64 -16.10 16.11
C ALA A 380 5.11 -16.54 16.03
N PHE A 381 5.45 -17.75 16.50
CA PHE A 381 6.80 -18.32 16.39
C PHE A 381 7.23 -18.60 14.93
N ALA A 382 6.27 -18.60 13.99
CA ALA A 382 6.45 -18.81 12.56
C ALA A 382 6.17 -17.55 11.74
N MET A 383 6.26 -16.35 12.34
CA MET A 383 6.05 -15.07 11.64
C MET A 383 6.91 -14.92 10.38
N GLU A 384 8.17 -15.38 10.41
CA GLU A 384 9.09 -15.34 9.26
C GLU A 384 8.60 -16.20 8.07
N ASP A 385 7.79 -17.21 8.35
CA ASP A 385 7.17 -18.10 7.37
C ASP A 385 5.72 -17.67 7.06
N GLY A 386 5.39 -16.43 7.37
CA GLY A 386 4.06 -15.86 7.23
C GLY A 386 3.01 -16.59 8.06
N PHE A 387 3.34 -17.05 9.28
CA PHE A 387 2.45 -17.75 10.21
C PHE A 387 1.90 -19.10 9.72
N THR A 388 2.45 -19.68 8.66
CA THR A 388 1.95 -20.94 8.07
C THR A 388 3.08 -21.87 7.63
N GLY A 389 2.72 -22.97 6.97
CA GLY A 389 3.66 -23.90 6.36
C GLY A 389 4.26 -24.95 7.33
N PRO A 390 5.29 -25.69 6.89
CA PRO A 390 5.82 -26.85 7.61
C PRO A 390 6.28 -26.57 9.04
N ARG A 391 6.77 -25.34 9.32
CA ARG A 391 7.18 -24.92 10.67
C ARG A 391 6.01 -24.91 11.65
N THR A 392 4.79 -24.70 11.16
CA THR A 392 3.57 -24.71 11.97
C THR A 392 2.98 -26.10 12.19
N PHE A 393 3.54 -27.15 11.57
CA PHE A 393 3.05 -28.51 11.79
C PHE A 393 3.47 -29.02 13.16
N ARG A 394 2.50 -29.22 14.05
CA ARG A 394 2.73 -29.72 15.40
C ARG A 394 2.06 -31.07 15.58
N TRP A 395 2.85 -32.06 15.97
CA TRP A 395 2.36 -33.40 16.27
C TRP A 395 1.91 -33.51 17.73
N GLU A 396 0.67 -33.95 17.93
CA GLU A 396 0.02 -34.10 19.23
C GLU A 396 -0.13 -35.58 19.57
N ALA A 397 0.94 -36.18 20.09
CA ALA A 397 1.03 -37.64 20.32
C ALA A 397 -0.03 -38.19 21.30
N HIS A 398 -0.59 -37.33 22.14
CA HIS A 398 -1.53 -37.71 23.20
C HIS A 398 -3.01 -37.59 22.79
N VAL A 399 -3.29 -37.18 21.55
CA VAL A 399 -4.67 -37.01 21.05
C VAL A 399 -5.15 -38.32 20.44
N GLU A 400 -6.30 -38.82 20.88
CA GLU A 400 -6.92 -40.04 20.33
C GLU A 400 -7.78 -39.73 19.09
N ASN A 401 -7.49 -40.37 17.95
CA ASN A 401 -8.33 -40.34 16.75
C ASN A 401 -9.36 -41.46 16.84
N ASN A 402 -10.39 -41.27 17.66
CA ASN A 402 -11.51 -42.21 17.79
C ASN A 402 -12.56 -42.05 16.68
N ASP A 403 -12.36 -41.09 15.79
CA ASP A 403 -13.29 -40.65 14.75
C ASP A 403 -12.98 -41.31 13.39
N VAL A 404 -12.04 -42.26 13.35
CA VAL A 404 -11.62 -43.06 12.19
C VAL A 404 -11.53 -44.55 12.57
N ALA A 405 -11.49 -45.42 11.57
CA ALA A 405 -11.43 -46.86 11.77
C ALA A 405 -10.22 -47.48 11.02
N PRO A 406 -9.30 -48.20 11.71
CA PRO A 406 -9.24 -48.38 13.17
C PRO A 406 -8.82 -47.09 13.91
N PRO A 407 -9.19 -46.93 15.20
CA PRO A 407 -8.74 -45.80 16.01
C PRO A 407 -7.24 -45.90 16.32
N PHE A 408 -6.59 -44.75 16.52
CA PHE A 408 -5.18 -44.68 16.89
C PHE A 408 -4.84 -43.42 17.70
N SER A 409 -3.75 -43.46 18.46
CA SER A 409 -3.22 -42.31 19.20
C SER A 409 -2.25 -41.49 18.34
N GLY A 410 -2.35 -40.16 18.46
CA GLY A 410 -1.53 -39.18 17.77
C GLY A 410 -2.31 -38.39 16.72
N SER A 411 -2.27 -37.07 16.77
CA SER A 411 -2.89 -36.18 15.79
C SER A 411 -1.96 -35.01 15.45
N TYR A 412 -2.46 -33.98 14.77
CA TYR A 412 -1.69 -32.79 14.47
C TYR A 412 -2.54 -31.51 14.47
N SER A 413 -1.88 -30.39 14.69
CA SER A 413 -2.36 -29.04 14.37
C SER A 413 -1.43 -28.40 13.34
N ALA A 414 -1.96 -27.50 12.52
CA ALA A 414 -1.24 -26.86 11.42
C ALA A 414 -1.84 -25.51 11.06
N GLY A 415 -1.03 -24.66 10.41
CA GLY A 415 -1.46 -23.38 9.86
C GLY A 415 -1.56 -22.23 10.86
N PRO A 416 -2.05 -21.07 10.41
CA PRO A 416 -2.13 -19.84 11.20
C PRO A 416 -2.91 -19.97 12.50
N MET A 417 -4.02 -20.69 12.48
CA MET A 417 -4.90 -20.86 13.64
C MET A 417 -4.68 -22.19 14.38
N GLN A 418 -3.71 -23.01 13.98
CA GLN A 418 -3.36 -24.29 14.64
C GLN A 418 -4.56 -25.18 14.97
N CYS A 419 -5.54 -25.28 14.06
CA CYS A 419 -6.72 -26.12 14.30
C CYS A 419 -6.27 -27.59 14.44
N LEU A 420 -6.73 -28.26 15.50
CA LEU A 420 -6.46 -29.68 15.69
C LEU A 420 -7.25 -30.50 14.66
N ALA A 421 -6.60 -31.42 13.95
CA ALA A 421 -7.23 -32.15 12.83
C ALA A 421 -8.51 -32.90 13.23
N THR A 422 -8.53 -33.50 14.43
CA THR A 422 -9.72 -34.16 14.98
C THR A 422 -10.86 -33.17 15.25
N THR A 423 -10.55 -31.97 15.74
CA THR A 423 -11.54 -30.91 15.95
C THR A 423 -12.12 -30.42 14.63
N VAL A 424 -11.29 -30.25 13.60
CA VAL A 424 -11.76 -29.86 12.26
C VAL A 424 -12.72 -30.90 11.69
N ARG A 425 -12.37 -32.19 11.75
CA ARG A 425 -13.27 -33.27 11.27
C ARG A 425 -14.57 -33.33 12.08
N TYR A 426 -14.50 -33.22 13.40
CA TYR A 426 -15.68 -33.10 14.26
C TYR A 426 -16.57 -31.92 13.85
N MET A 427 -15.98 -30.75 13.62
CA MET A 427 -16.69 -29.56 13.18
C MET A 427 -17.36 -29.75 11.82
N LEU A 428 -16.69 -30.40 10.87
CA LEU A 428 -17.25 -30.69 9.54
C LEU A 428 -18.38 -31.73 9.58
N ARG A 429 -18.37 -32.66 10.52
CA ARG A 429 -19.46 -33.64 10.69
C ARG A 429 -20.69 -33.01 11.33
N GLU A 430 -20.50 -32.24 12.39
CA GLU A 430 -21.60 -31.78 13.24
C GLU A 430 -22.10 -30.36 12.87
N TYR A 431 -21.23 -29.51 12.31
CA TYR A 431 -21.51 -28.08 12.14
C TYR A 431 -21.39 -27.57 10.71
N ARG A 432 -21.04 -28.41 9.72
CA ARG A 432 -20.79 -27.96 8.34
C ARG A 432 -21.91 -27.14 7.73
N THR A 433 -23.15 -27.62 7.82
CA THR A 433 -24.32 -26.88 7.32
C THR A 433 -24.61 -25.63 8.16
N LYS A 434 -24.43 -25.72 9.48
CA LYS A 434 -24.73 -24.62 10.41
C LYS A 434 -23.79 -23.42 10.24
N PHE A 435 -22.54 -23.68 9.88
CA PHE A 435 -21.51 -22.65 9.70
C PHE A 435 -21.16 -22.39 8.23
N ASP A 436 -21.95 -22.90 7.30
CA ASP A 436 -21.76 -22.69 5.85
C ASP A 436 -20.34 -23.09 5.38
N LEU A 437 -19.87 -24.25 5.84
CA LEU A 437 -18.55 -24.82 5.51
C LEU A 437 -18.64 -25.78 4.30
N GLY A 438 -19.55 -25.50 3.37
CA GLY A 438 -19.82 -26.37 2.22
C GLY A 438 -18.61 -26.59 1.30
N ALA A 439 -17.68 -25.63 1.27
CA ALA A 439 -16.45 -25.69 0.49
C ALA A 439 -15.43 -26.73 1.01
N TYR A 440 -15.60 -27.22 2.24
CA TYR A 440 -14.67 -28.15 2.88
C TYR A 440 -15.31 -29.53 3.06
N ASP A 441 -14.46 -30.56 2.95
CA ASP A 441 -14.73 -31.91 3.43
C ASP A 441 -13.59 -32.34 4.37
N GLU A 442 -13.70 -33.54 4.95
CA GLU A 442 -12.72 -34.02 5.93
C GLU A 442 -11.29 -34.18 5.38
N SER A 443 -11.09 -34.13 4.06
CA SER A 443 -9.76 -34.22 3.46
C SER A 443 -8.86 -33.05 3.85
N VAL A 444 -9.45 -31.89 4.17
CA VAL A 444 -8.72 -30.69 4.63
C VAL A 444 -7.93 -30.96 5.93
N ALA A 445 -8.38 -31.94 6.72
CA ALA A 445 -7.77 -32.36 7.98
C ALA A 445 -7.70 -33.90 8.05
N SER A 446 -7.18 -34.51 6.97
CA SER A 446 -7.04 -35.97 6.85
C SER A 446 -6.33 -36.58 8.07
N ALA A 447 -6.80 -37.73 8.53
CA ALA A 447 -6.17 -38.44 9.65
C ALA A 447 -4.80 -38.99 9.23
N ILE A 448 -3.76 -38.69 10.02
CA ILE A 448 -2.39 -39.15 9.79
C ILE A 448 -1.99 -40.01 10.98
N SER A 449 -1.76 -41.31 10.77
CA SER A 449 -1.50 -42.28 11.86
C SER A 449 -0.07 -42.26 12.40
N THR A 450 0.86 -41.62 11.69
CA THR A 450 2.27 -41.62 12.04
C THR A 450 2.84 -40.23 11.84
N LYS A 451 3.57 -39.71 12.83
CA LYS A 451 4.26 -38.41 12.74
C LYS A 451 5.13 -38.34 11.47
N PRO A 452 4.84 -37.42 10.53
CA PRO A 452 5.70 -37.20 9.38
C PRO A 452 7.11 -36.75 9.81
N ASN A 453 8.15 -37.29 9.17
CA ASN A 453 9.53 -36.85 9.33
C ASN A 453 10.24 -36.86 7.96
N PRO A 454 10.50 -35.69 7.33
CA PRO A 454 10.24 -34.33 7.83
C PRO A 454 8.74 -33.98 7.91
N PRO A 455 8.36 -32.86 8.55
CA PRO A 455 7.02 -32.30 8.43
C PRO A 455 6.59 -32.16 6.98
N LEU A 456 5.28 -32.30 6.72
CA LEU A 456 4.75 -32.24 5.36
C LEU A 456 5.05 -30.88 4.73
N ALA A 457 5.61 -30.89 3.52
CA ALA A 457 5.91 -29.67 2.76
C ALA A 457 4.64 -28.92 2.35
N THR A 458 3.55 -29.66 2.10
CA THR A 458 2.23 -29.12 1.78
C THR A 458 1.18 -29.77 2.66
N HIS A 459 0.18 -28.98 3.07
CA HIS A 459 -0.94 -29.44 3.85
C HIS A 459 -2.13 -28.49 3.62
N PRO A 460 -3.38 -28.95 3.51
CA PRO A 460 -4.52 -28.05 3.26
C PRO A 460 -4.69 -26.98 4.34
N LEU A 461 -4.46 -27.32 5.62
CA LEU A 461 -4.46 -26.32 6.70
C LEU A 461 -3.32 -25.28 6.64
N TYR A 462 -2.34 -25.41 5.74
CA TYR A 462 -1.40 -24.31 5.49
C TYR A 462 -2.01 -23.20 4.63
N ASP A 463 -3.10 -23.49 3.91
CA ASP A 463 -3.87 -22.47 3.20
C ASP A 463 -4.51 -21.53 4.23
N ALA A 464 -4.09 -20.26 4.20
CA ALA A 464 -4.50 -19.30 5.21
C ALA A 464 -6.02 -19.04 5.20
N PRO A 465 -6.69 -18.83 4.04
CA PRO A 465 -8.14 -18.71 4.00
C PRO A 465 -8.85 -19.90 4.66
N ALA A 466 -8.47 -21.14 4.30
CA ALA A 466 -9.05 -22.34 4.90
C ALA A 466 -8.80 -22.44 6.41
N SER A 467 -7.57 -22.21 6.86
CA SER A 467 -7.24 -22.27 8.29
C SER A 467 -7.98 -21.19 9.09
N ILE A 468 -8.12 -19.98 8.54
CA ILE A 468 -8.76 -18.86 9.23
C ILE A 468 -10.27 -19.07 9.31
N GLU A 469 -10.91 -19.53 8.23
CA GLU A 469 -12.34 -19.85 8.25
C GLU A 469 -12.64 -20.96 9.25
N LEU A 470 -11.90 -22.07 9.17
CA LEU A 470 -12.12 -23.23 10.06
C LEU A 470 -11.85 -22.88 11.52
N GLY A 471 -10.79 -22.13 11.82
CA GLY A 471 -10.49 -21.69 13.19
C GLY A 471 -11.51 -20.67 13.72
N THR A 472 -12.02 -19.79 12.87
CA THR A 472 -13.09 -18.85 13.26
C THR A 472 -14.41 -19.57 13.52
N ALA A 473 -14.74 -20.55 12.68
CA ALA A 473 -15.89 -21.43 12.91
C ALA A 473 -15.73 -22.25 14.20
N GLU A 474 -14.52 -22.68 14.53
CA GLU A 474 -14.19 -23.37 15.78
C GLU A 474 -14.41 -22.46 17.02
N ILE A 475 -14.03 -21.18 16.96
CA ILE A 475 -14.38 -20.20 18.00
C ILE A 475 -15.90 -20.11 18.14
N ARG A 476 -16.61 -19.98 17.01
CA ARG A 476 -18.08 -19.87 16.98
C ARG A 476 -18.79 -21.14 17.48
N MET A 477 -18.21 -22.32 17.27
CA MET A 477 -18.71 -23.60 17.79
C MET A 477 -18.85 -23.57 19.32
N ARG A 478 -17.95 -22.85 20.02
CA ARG A 478 -17.90 -22.78 21.48
C ARG A 478 -18.62 -21.56 22.08
N TRP A 479 -19.29 -20.77 21.25
CA TRP A 479 -19.87 -19.47 21.61
C TRP A 479 -20.89 -19.52 22.76
N ALA A 480 -21.61 -20.63 22.91
CA ALA A 480 -22.55 -20.81 24.02
C ALA A 480 -21.88 -20.73 25.40
N THR A 481 -20.60 -21.10 25.47
CA THR A 481 -19.81 -21.14 26.71
C THR A 481 -18.88 -19.92 26.83
N THR A 482 -18.25 -19.51 25.73
CA THR A 482 -17.21 -18.46 25.75
C THR A 482 -17.76 -17.07 25.48
N ARG A 483 -18.83 -16.98 24.68
CA ARG A 483 -19.25 -15.74 24.00
C ARG A 483 -18.02 -15.06 23.37
N ASP A 484 -17.90 -13.75 23.52
CA ASP A 484 -16.80 -12.94 23.02
C ASP A 484 -15.68 -12.70 24.07
N ASP A 485 -15.70 -13.42 25.21
CA ASP A 485 -14.67 -13.25 26.24
C ASP A 485 -13.33 -13.83 25.75
N PRO A 486 -12.27 -13.00 25.62
CA PRO A 486 -11.00 -13.44 25.04
C PRO A 486 -10.30 -14.53 25.86
N ILE A 487 -10.46 -14.53 27.19
CA ILE A 487 -9.81 -15.50 28.06
C ILE A 487 -10.56 -16.83 28.04
N LEU A 488 -11.89 -16.80 28.03
CA LEU A 488 -12.69 -18.01 27.88
C LEU A 488 -12.49 -18.63 26.49
N VAL A 489 -12.43 -17.82 25.43
CA VAL A 489 -12.12 -18.26 24.07
C VAL A 489 -10.74 -18.92 24.04
N ALA A 490 -9.69 -18.26 24.54
CA ALA A 490 -8.33 -18.82 24.54
C ALA A 490 -8.24 -20.14 25.32
N ALA A 491 -8.88 -20.23 26.50
CA ALA A 491 -8.89 -21.47 27.28
C ALA A 491 -9.59 -22.61 26.54
N ALA A 492 -10.77 -22.33 25.96
CA ALA A 492 -11.55 -23.33 25.25
C ALA A 492 -10.90 -23.77 23.92
N TYR A 493 -10.20 -22.87 23.24
CA TYR A 493 -9.46 -23.16 22.01
C TYR A 493 -8.24 -24.04 22.30
N ASN A 494 -7.45 -23.67 23.32
CA ASN A 494 -6.21 -24.36 23.66
C ASN A 494 -6.43 -25.75 24.30
N ALA A 495 -7.43 -25.89 25.18
CA ALA A 495 -7.67 -27.13 25.92
C ALA A 495 -8.88 -27.92 25.40
N GLY A 496 -9.50 -27.48 24.30
CA GLY A 496 -10.74 -28.06 23.77
C GLY A 496 -12.00 -27.80 24.61
N GLY A 497 -11.90 -27.00 25.68
CA GLY A 497 -13.01 -26.67 26.57
C GLY A 497 -12.55 -25.85 27.80
N ILE A 498 -13.51 -25.51 28.67
CA ILE A 498 -13.23 -24.73 29.88
C ILE A 498 -13.22 -25.69 31.08
N TYR A 499 -12.02 -25.97 31.60
CA TYR A 499 -11.81 -26.89 32.72
C TYR A 499 -11.12 -26.16 33.87
N GLU A 500 -11.49 -26.47 35.11
CA GLU A 500 -10.81 -25.93 36.29
C GLU A 500 -9.36 -26.45 36.36
N SER A 501 -8.43 -25.57 36.75
CA SER A 501 -7.03 -25.92 36.94
C SER A 501 -6.35 -24.94 37.89
N THR A 502 -5.44 -25.45 38.71
CA THR A 502 -4.57 -24.64 39.58
C THR A 502 -3.23 -24.29 38.93
N HIS A 503 -2.93 -24.80 37.73
CA HIS A 503 -1.65 -24.56 37.04
C HIS A 503 -1.54 -23.16 36.42
N SER A 504 -2.65 -22.45 36.29
CA SER A 504 -2.72 -21.13 35.66
C SER A 504 -3.37 -20.14 36.62
N PRO A 505 -2.90 -18.88 36.69
CA PRO A 505 -3.51 -17.86 37.55
C PRO A 505 -4.96 -17.53 37.16
N TRP A 506 -5.38 -17.93 35.96
CA TRP A 506 -6.74 -17.78 35.45
C TRP A 506 -7.72 -18.85 35.97
N GLY A 507 -7.25 -19.82 36.76
CA GLY A 507 -8.09 -20.89 37.33
C GLY A 507 -8.60 -21.89 36.29
N MET A 508 -8.07 -21.84 35.07
CA MET A 508 -8.51 -22.63 33.92
C MET A 508 -7.34 -23.41 33.31
N ARG A 509 -7.63 -24.60 32.77
CA ARG A 509 -6.65 -25.42 32.07
C ARG A 509 -6.20 -24.70 30.80
N ALA A 510 -4.90 -24.56 30.66
CA ALA A 510 -4.21 -24.20 29.43
C ALA A 510 -2.79 -24.79 29.50
N TYR A 511 -2.16 -24.99 28.35
CA TYR A 511 -0.77 -25.42 28.25
C TYR A 511 0.15 -24.19 28.30
N ASP A 512 1.24 -24.28 29.06
CA ASP A 512 2.21 -23.19 29.27
C ASP A 512 1.57 -21.86 29.74
N ASN A 513 2.17 -20.73 29.35
CA ASN A 513 1.66 -19.39 29.65
C ASN A 513 0.59 -18.89 28.66
N HIS A 514 -0.11 -19.81 27.98
CA HIS A 514 -0.98 -19.50 26.83
C HIS A 514 -2.02 -18.41 27.12
N LEU A 515 -2.70 -18.45 28.27
CA LEU A 515 -3.72 -17.44 28.62
C LEU A 515 -3.11 -16.06 28.90
N ASN A 516 -1.89 -15.99 29.44
CA ASN A 516 -1.19 -14.71 29.61
C ASN A 516 -0.83 -14.10 28.25
N ARG A 517 -0.34 -14.93 27.31
CA ARG A 517 -0.04 -14.49 25.95
C ARG A 517 -1.30 -14.05 25.22
N ALA A 518 -2.38 -14.82 25.30
CA ALA A 518 -3.65 -14.48 24.68
C ALA A 518 -4.21 -13.14 25.20
N ALA A 519 -4.14 -12.90 26.52
CA ALA A 519 -4.57 -11.62 27.09
C ALA A 519 -3.79 -10.43 26.52
N ALA A 520 -2.46 -10.56 26.41
CA ALA A 520 -1.59 -9.54 25.84
C ALA A 520 -1.84 -9.34 24.33
N TRP A 521 -1.95 -10.44 23.57
CA TRP A 521 -2.22 -10.40 22.13
C TRP A 521 -3.61 -9.87 21.79
N TYR A 522 -4.60 -10.09 22.65
CA TYR A 522 -5.91 -9.47 22.48
C TYR A 522 -5.84 -7.96 22.61
N GLY A 523 -5.11 -7.45 23.62
CA GLY A 523 -4.87 -6.02 23.74
C GLY A 523 -4.11 -5.44 22.54
N ASP A 524 -3.13 -6.18 22.00
CA ASP A 524 -2.42 -5.80 20.77
C ASP A 524 -3.35 -5.76 19.56
N ALA A 525 -4.16 -6.80 19.37
CA ALA A 525 -5.17 -6.85 18.32
C ALA A 525 -6.15 -5.68 18.41
N CYS A 526 -6.63 -5.36 19.61
CA CYS A 526 -7.50 -4.21 19.87
C CYS A 526 -6.88 -2.89 19.44
N ALA A 527 -5.60 -2.61 19.78
CA ALA A 527 -4.99 -1.37 19.30
C ALA A 527 -4.77 -1.35 17.80
N VAL A 528 -4.31 -2.43 17.19
CA VAL A 528 -4.07 -2.40 15.74
C VAL A 528 -5.39 -2.21 14.98
N LEU A 529 -6.49 -2.79 15.47
CA LEU A 529 -7.82 -2.54 14.93
C LEU A 529 -8.30 -1.09 15.15
N ALA A 530 -7.98 -0.47 16.29
CA ALA A 530 -8.25 0.94 16.53
C ALA A 530 -7.38 1.87 15.65
N GLU A 531 -6.11 1.51 15.41
CA GLU A 531 -5.17 2.22 14.53
C GLU A 531 -5.74 2.37 13.11
N ILE A 532 -6.45 1.34 12.63
CA ILE A 532 -7.06 1.31 11.28
C ILE A 532 -8.54 1.72 11.26
N GLY A 533 -9.07 2.21 12.38
CA GLY A 533 -10.44 2.75 12.48
C GLY A 533 -11.55 1.70 12.46
N VAL A 534 -11.26 0.44 12.79
CA VAL A 534 -12.30 -0.60 12.98
C VAL A 534 -13.00 -0.44 14.33
N ILE A 535 -12.24 -0.05 15.36
CA ILE A 535 -12.68 0.05 16.77
C ILE A 535 -12.66 1.50 17.25
#